data_AF-C4ZJ93-F1
#
_entry.id   AF-C4ZJ93-F1
#
_cell.length_a   1.000
_cell.length_b   1.000
_cell.length_c   1.000
_cell.angle_alpha   90.00
_cell.angle_beta   90.00
_cell.angle_gamma   90.00
#
_symmetry.space_group_name_H-M   'P 1'
#
loop_
_entity.id
_entity.type
_entity.pdbx_description
1 polymer ?
#
loop_
_entity_poly.entity_id
_entity_poly.type
_entity_poly.pdbx_seq_one_letter_code
_entity_poly.pdbx_strand_id
1 'polypeptide(L)'
;METLPSRVFNNGNSQAVRIPAEFRLDTDRVSITRNDAGDLVIHPLRVQRGTALMQALKALGEVDDDFVGALEAEREAPLPVQEREAL
;
A
#
# COMPACT_ATOMS: atom_id res chain seq x y z
N MET A 1 -22.04 -18.13 -3.79
CA MET A 1 -21.75 -16.83 -3.14
C MET A 1 -22.50 -16.81 -1.83
N GLU A 2 -21.80 -16.57 -0.73
CA GLU A 2 -22.47 -16.35 0.56
C GLU A 2 -23.08 -14.95 0.57
N THR A 3 -24.33 -14.86 1.02
CA THR A 3 -25.06 -13.60 1.12
C THR A 3 -25.47 -13.41 2.58
N LEU A 4 -24.94 -12.37 3.22
CA LEU A 4 -25.38 -11.97 4.56
C LEU A 4 -26.16 -10.66 4.48
N PRO A 5 -27.38 -10.58 5.03
CA PRO A 5 -28.08 -9.32 5.09
C PRO A 5 -27.30 -8.33 5.96
N SER A 6 -27.27 -7.07 5.56
CA SER A 6 -26.64 -6.01 6.32
C SER A 6 -27.50 -4.75 6.35
N ARG A 7 -27.16 -3.83 7.26
CA ARG A 7 -27.91 -2.60 7.49
C ARG A 7 -27.36 -1.45 6.66
N VAL A 8 -28.28 -0.75 6.00
CA VAL A 8 -28.05 0.58 5.45
C VAL A 8 -28.40 1.61 6.52
N PHE A 9 -27.56 2.61 6.69
CA PHE A 9 -27.72 3.67 7.68
C PHE A 9 -27.13 4.99 7.17
N ASN A 10 -27.36 6.08 7.90
CA ASN A 10 -26.76 7.38 7.58
C ASN A 10 -25.52 7.63 8.45
N ASN A 11 -24.48 8.20 7.85
CA ASN A 11 -23.31 8.74 8.53
C ASN A 11 -23.15 10.21 8.09
N GLY A 12 -23.56 11.13 8.97
CA GLY A 12 -23.71 12.54 8.60
C GLY A 12 -24.73 12.71 7.47
N ASN A 13 -24.34 13.42 6.41
CA ASN A 13 -25.17 13.65 5.21
C ASN A 13 -25.01 12.56 4.14
N SER A 14 -24.38 11.43 4.46
CA SER A 14 -24.09 10.36 3.52
C SER A 14 -24.76 9.05 3.93
N GLN A 15 -25.12 8.23 2.95
CA GLN A 15 -25.58 6.86 3.17
C GLN A 15 -24.38 5.92 3.30
N ALA A 16 -24.49 4.94 4.20
CA ALA A 16 -23.48 3.93 4.46
C ALA A 16 -24.11 2.54 4.57
N VAL A 17 -23.31 1.51 4.25
CA VAL A 17 -23.67 0.11 4.43
C VAL A 17 -22.68 -0.52 5.41
N ARG A 18 -23.18 -1.23 6.43
CA ARG A 18 -22.30 -1.97 7.35
C ARG A 18 -21.70 -3.17 6.61
N ILE A 19 -20.40 -3.40 6.74
CA ILE A 19 -19.73 -4.58 6.16
C ILE A 19 -19.56 -5.62 7.27
N PRO A 20 -20.19 -6.82 7.17
CA PRO A 20 -19.96 -7.93 8.10
C PRO A 20 -18.48 -8.32 8.20
N ALA A 21 -18.08 -8.98 9.29
CA ALA A 21 -16.68 -9.30 9.55
C ALA A 21 -16.10 -10.24 8.48
N GLU A 22 -16.92 -11.15 7.97
CA GLU A 22 -16.65 -12.13 6.92
C GLU A 22 -16.31 -11.46 5.58
N PHE A 23 -16.76 -10.22 5.37
CA PHE A 23 -16.53 -9.43 4.15
C PHE A 23 -15.61 -8.23 4.38
N ARG A 24 -14.89 -8.19 5.52
CA ARG A 24 -14.01 -7.07 5.86
C ARG A 24 -12.96 -6.84 4.76
N LEU A 25 -12.84 -5.60 4.33
CA LEU A 25 -11.87 -5.18 3.33
C LEU A 25 -10.56 -4.78 3.99
N ASP A 26 -9.44 -5.27 3.46
CA ASP A 26 -8.08 -4.88 3.89
C ASP A 26 -7.59 -3.64 3.12
N THR A 27 -8.37 -2.57 3.18
CA THR A 27 -8.06 -1.27 2.55
C THR A 27 -8.96 -0.18 3.12
N ASP A 28 -8.51 1.07 3.03
CA ASP A 28 -9.24 2.28 3.35
C ASP A 28 -10.00 2.87 2.15
N ARG A 29 -9.71 2.41 0.92
CA ARG A 29 -10.30 2.95 -0.31
C ARG A 29 -10.87 1.85 -1.19
N VAL A 30 -11.98 2.16 -1.83
CA VAL A 30 -12.68 1.24 -2.76
C VAL A 30 -13.12 2.00 -4.00
N SER A 31 -13.28 1.29 -5.11
CA SER A 31 -14.13 1.72 -6.22
C SER A 31 -15.51 1.08 -6.06
N ILE A 32 -16.55 1.86 -6.36
CA ILE A 32 -17.93 1.40 -6.37
C ILE A 32 -18.45 1.62 -7.79
N THR A 33 -18.86 0.54 -8.45
CA THR A 33 -19.49 0.59 -9.77
C THR A 33 -20.89 0.01 -9.71
N ARG A 34 -21.73 0.41 -10.66
CA ARG A 34 -23.04 -0.20 -10.86
C ARG A 34 -22.97 -1.07 -12.11
N ASN A 35 -23.32 -2.34 -12.00
CA ASN A 35 -23.39 -3.24 -13.16
C ASN A 35 -24.73 -3.05 -13.93
N ASP A 36 -24.90 -3.75 -15.05
CA ASP A 36 -26.11 -3.67 -15.87
C ASP A 36 -27.37 -4.17 -15.17
N ALA A 37 -27.23 -5.04 -14.17
CA ALA A 37 -28.33 -5.51 -13.33
C ALA A 37 -28.74 -4.48 -12.25
N GLY A 38 -27.96 -3.41 -12.08
CA GLY A 38 -28.18 -2.38 -11.08
C GLY A 38 -27.52 -2.66 -9.73
N ASP A 39 -26.76 -3.75 -9.58
CA ASP A 39 -26.05 -4.06 -8.34
C ASP A 39 -24.84 -3.14 -8.13
N LEU A 40 -24.54 -2.84 -6.87
CA LEU A 40 -23.31 -2.16 -6.51
C LEU A 40 -22.18 -3.18 -6.34
N VAL A 41 -21.14 -3.05 -7.15
CA VAL A 41 -19.91 -3.83 -7.06
C VAL A 41 -18.85 -2.99 -6.36
N ILE A 42 -18.32 -3.50 -5.25
CA ILE A 42 -17.28 -2.84 -4.45
C ILE A 42 -15.97 -3.57 -4.67
N HIS A 43 -14.94 -2.86 -5.16
CA HIS A 43 -13.61 -3.42 -5.38
C HIS A 43 -12.56 -2.65 -4.56
N PRO A 44 -11.68 -3.34 -3.80
CA PRO A 44 -10.66 -2.69 -2.99
C PRO A 44 -9.59 -2.01 -3.85
N LEU A 45 -9.26 -0.75 -3.52
CA LEU A 45 -8.17 -0.02 -4.14
C LEU A 45 -6.90 -0.18 -3.29
N ARG A 46 -6.11 -1.20 -3.58
CA ARG A 46 -4.84 -1.40 -2.89
C ARG A 46 -3.85 -0.31 -3.29
N VAL A 47 -3.32 0.39 -2.29
CA VAL A 47 -2.22 1.32 -2.52
C VAL A 47 -1.01 0.50 -2.92
N GLN A 48 -0.60 0.60 -4.19
CA GLN A 48 0.62 -0.02 -4.67
C GLN A 48 1.84 0.77 -4.20
N ARG A 49 2.10 0.78 -2.88
CA ARG A 49 3.20 1.55 -2.27
C ARG A 49 4.55 1.20 -2.89
N GLY A 50 4.80 -0.09 -3.13
CA GLY A 50 6.01 -0.56 -3.80
C GLY A 50 6.14 0.01 -5.22
N THR A 51 5.06 -0.01 -6.00
CA THR A 51 5.06 0.54 -7.36
C THR A 51 5.26 2.05 -7.37
N ALA A 52 4.62 2.78 -6.46
CA ALA A 52 4.79 4.23 -6.33
C ALA A 52 6.23 4.61 -5.90
N LEU A 53 6.80 3.88 -4.94
CA LEU A 53 8.20 4.06 -4.54
C LEU A 53 9.15 3.76 -5.70
N MET A 54 8.95 2.64 -6.41
CA MET A 54 9.76 2.26 -7.57
C MET A 54 9.65 3.30 -8.69
N GLN A 55 8.48 3.86 -8.93
CA GLN A 55 8.29 4.95 -9.89
C GLN A 55 9.01 6.23 -9.46
N ALA A 56 8.95 6.59 -8.17
CA ALA A 56 9.67 7.74 -7.64
C ALA A 56 11.19 7.57 -7.75
N LEU A 57 11.71 6.38 -7.44
CA LEU A 57 13.13 6.03 -7.60
C LEU A 57 13.56 6.09 -9.07
N LYS A 58 12.76 5.58 -10.00
CA LYS A 58 13.03 5.72 -11.45
C LYS A 58 12.98 7.17 -11.93
N ALA A 59 12.09 7.98 -11.37
CA ALA A 59 11.95 9.39 -11.75
C ALA A 59 13.08 10.28 -11.21
N LEU A 60 13.77 9.85 -10.14
CA LEU A 60 14.95 10.54 -9.60
C LEU A 60 16.20 10.42 -10.50
N GLY A 61 16.12 9.65 -11.59
CA GLY A 61 17.17 9.53 -12.60
C GLY A 61 17.68 8.11 -12.73
N GLU A 62 18.29 7.80 -13.88
CA GLU A 62 19.14 6.61 -14.00
C GLU A 62 20.32 6.79 -13.05
N VAL A 63 20.49 5.82 -12.16
CA VAL A 63 21.71 5.70 -11.38
C VAL A 63 22.79 5.24 -12.36
N ASP A 64 23.75 6.10 -12.65
CA ASP A 64 24.86 5.74 -13.52
C ASP A 64 25.81 4.74 -12.84
N ASP A 65 26.61 4.04 -13.64
CA ASP A 65 27.54 3.02 -13.16
C ASP A 65 28.57 3.59 -12.17
N ASP A 66 28.88 4.89 -12.27
CA ASP A 66 29.79 5.59 -11.36
C ASP A 66 29.19 5.72 -9.95
N PHE A 67 27.89 6.07 -9.85
CA PHE A 67 27.20 6.09 -8.57
C PHE A 67 27.08 4.69 -7.94
N VAL A 68 26.77 3.67 -8.75
CA VAL A 68 26.72 2.28 -8.26
C VAL A 68 28.08 1.86 -7.73
N GLY A 69 29.15 2.13 -8.48
CA GLY A 69 30.52 1.82 -8.06
C GLY A 69 30.93 2.54 -6.77
N ALA A 70 30.54 3.81 -6.59
CA ALA A 70 30.81 4.56 -5.36
C ALA A 70 30.09 3.97 -4.14
N LEU A 71 28.83 3.56 -4.29
CA LEU A 71 28.04 2.95 -3.22
C LEU A 71 28.58 1.57 -2.82
N GLU A 72 29.02 0.77 -3.78
CA GLU A 72 29.66 -0.52 -3.51
C GLU A 72 30.99 -0.36 -2.78
N ALA A 73 31.81 0.61 -3.17
CA ALA A 73 33.06 0.94 -2.49
C ALA A 73 32.83 1.39 -1.03
N GLU A 74 31.79 2.19 -0.77
CA GLU A 74 31.42 2.59 0.59
C GLU A 74 30.94 1.39 1.43
N ARG A 75 30.19 0.46 0.82
CA ARG A 75 29.71 -0.75 1.51
C ARG A 75 30.84 -1.71 1.89
N GLU A 76 31.89 -1.77 1.07
CA GLU A 76 33.10 -2.57 1.35
C GLU A 76 34.07 -1.88 2.31
N ALA A 77 33.86 -0.60 2.63
CA ALA A 77 34.69 0.10 3.59
C ALA A 77 34.58 -0.58 4.98
N PRO A 78 35.71 -0.76 5.69
CA PRO A 78 35.68 -1.29 7.04
C PRO A 78 34.81 -0.40 7.91
N LEU A 79 33.77 -0.99 8.51
CA LEU A 79 32.97 -0.27 9.49
C LEU A 79 33.88 0.16 10.65
N PRO A 80 33.68 1.37 11.20
CA PRO A 80 34.46 1.83 12.33
C PRO A 80 34.33 0.82 13.47
N VAL A 81 35.48 0.47 14.06
CA VAL A 81 35.54 -0.46 15.19
C VAL A 81 34.70 0.11 16.31
N GLN A 82 33.65 -0.62 16.70
CA GLN A 82 32.76 -0.20 17.76
C GLN A 82 33.42 -0.50 19.11
N GLU A 83 33.68 0.53 19.91
CA GLU A 83 34.16 0.36 21.28
C GLU A 83 33.11 -0.40 22.10
N ARG A 84 33.51 -1.54 22.68
CA ARG A 84 32.70 -2.28 23.64
C ARG A 84 33.22 -1.97 25.03
N GLU A 85 32.36 -1.48 25.92
CA GLU A 85 32.69 -1.39 27.34
C GLU A 85 33.01 -2.78 27.87
N ALA A 86 34.18 -2.91 28.50
CA ALA A 86 34.56 -4.14 29.19
C ALA A 86 33.70 -4.27 30.46
N LEU A 87 33.03 -5.43 30.61
CA LEU A 87 32.25 -5.79 31.80
C LEU A 87 33.12 -5.90 33.05
#